data_AF-A0A6M8NGN9-F1
#
_entry.id   AF-A0A6M8NGN9-F1
#
_cell.length_a   1.000
_cell.length_b   1.000
_cell.length_c   1.000
_cell.angle_alpha   90.00
_cell.angle_beta   90.00
_cell.angle_gamma   90.00
#
_symmetry.space_group_name_H-M   'P 1'
#
loop_
_entity.id
_entity.type
_entity.pdbx_description
1 polymer ?
#
loop_
_entity_poly.entity_id
_entity_poly.type
_entity_poly.pdbx_seq_one_letter_code
_entity_poly.pdbx_strand_id
1 'polypeptide(L)'
;MEAEIILEKLMSYFNVINYSELAQKIGVAQQNISKWKSRNSVSAIKIKCRELGIYNEIFGDLNSNTIINITSEVNQAAKEINEVDIDETTLLLFKEAYQKAKNSDNIKGLRVYLMDFQEFQKVEKITINELKDLFENMLTESKK
;
A
#
# COMPACT_ATOMS: atom_id res chain seq x y z
N MET A 1 -10.40 -20.37 4.64
CA MET A 1 -10.26 -20.38 6.11
C MET A 1 -11.34 -21.28 6.67
N GLU A 2 -10.94 -22.30 7.43
CA GLU A 2 -11.86 -23.30 7.98
C GLU A 2 -12.45 -22.83 9.32
N ALA A 3 -13.63 -23.33 9.66
CA ALA A 3 -14.32 -23.01 10.91
C ALA A 3 -13.47 -23.36 12.14
N GLU A 4 -12.71 -24.46 12.09
CA GLU A 4 -11.81 -24.87 13.18
C GLU A 4 -10.74 -23.80 13.48
N ILE A 5 -10.06 -23.30 12.44
CA ILE A 5 -9.07 -22.23 12.55
C ILE A 5 -9.68 -20.95 13.14
N ILE A 6 -10.90 -20.61 12.73
CA ILE A 6 -11.60 -19.41 13.25
C ILE A 6 -11.97 -19.61 14.72
N LEU A 7 -12.41 -20.81 15.11
CA LEU A 7 -12.74 -21.13 16.49
C LEU A 7 -11.50 -21.09 17.38
N GLU A 8 -10.33 -21.54 16.90
CA GLU A 8 -9.05 -21.41 17.63
C GLU A 8 -8.67 -19.94 17.84
N LYS A 9 -8.81 -19.09 16.81
CA LYS A 9 -8.62 -17.64 16.94
C LYS A 9 -9.55 -17.04 17.99
N LEU A 10 -10.81 -17.44 18.00
CA LEU A 10 -11.78 -17.01 19.01
C LEU A 10 -11.39 -17.47 20.42
N MET A 11 -10.90 -18.70 20.57
CA MET A 11 -10.42 -19.21 21.85
C MET A 11 -9.22 -18.40 22.35
N SER A 12 -8.28 -18.07 21.47
CA SER A 12 -7.15 -17.20 21.79
C SER A 12 -7.61 -15.79 22.18
N TYR A 13 -8.50 -15.18 21.40
CA TYR A 13 -9.05 -13.84 21.66
C TYR A 13 -9.73 -13.73 23.03
N PHE A 14 -10.55 -14.73 23.40
CA PHE A 14 -11.23 -14.77 24.69
C PHE A 14 -10.41 -15.37 25.84
N ASN A 15 -9.18 -15.81 25.56
CA ASN A 15 -8.29 -16.51 26.50
C ASN A 15 -8.98 -17.69 27.19
N VAL A 16 -9.56 -18.59 26.39
CA VAL A 16 -10.25 -19.81 26.86
C VAL A 16 -9.60 -21.06 26.28
N ILE A 17 -9.65 -22.16 27.02
CA ILE A 17 -8.93 -23.40 26.68
C ILE A 17 -9.82 -24.49 26.08
N ASN A 18 -11.14 -24.33 26.12
CA ASN A 18 -12.08 -25.29 25.56
C ASN A 18 -13.34 -24.63 24.95
N TYR A 19 -14.07 -25.40 24.12
CA TYR A 19 -15.28 -24.91 23.46
C TYR A 19 -16.47 -24.66 24.40
N SER A 20 -16.49 -25.25 25.60
CA SER A 20 -17.56 -24.99 26.57
C SER A 20 -17.44 -23.56 27.12
N GLU A 21 -16.23 -23.18 27.54
CA GLU A 21 -15.91 -21.80 27.96
C GLU A 21 -16.11 -20.80 26.83
N LEU A 22 -15.69 -21.13 25.60
CA LEU A 22 -15.94 -20.27 24.45
C LEU A 22 -17.44 -20.04 24.23
N ALA A 23 -18.25 -21.11 24.29
CA ALA A 23 -19.70 -21.03 24.11
C ALA A 23 -20.35 -20.10 25.14
N GLN A 24 -19.91 -20.18 26.40
CA GLN A 24 -20.34 -19.27 27.46
C GLN A 24 -19.93 -17.82 27.17
N LYS A 25 -18.67 -17.58 26.78
CA LYS A 25 -18.16 -16.23 26.46
C LYS A 25 -18.91 -15.56 25.32
N ILE A 26 -19.23 -16.31 24.28
CA ILE A 26 -19.95 -15.78 23.11
C ILE A 26 -21.47 -15.89 23.24
N GLY A 27 -22.00 -16.43 24.33
CA GLY A 27 -23.45 -16.52 24.58
C GLY A 27 -24.19 -17.44 23.61
N VAL A 28 -23.65 -18.64 23.35
CA VAL A 28 -24.32 -19.68 22.55
C VAL A 28 -24.25 -21.03 23.26
N ALA A 29 -25.10 -21.99 22.86
CA ALA A 29 -24.97 -23.36 23.35
C ALA A 29 -23.73 -24.05 22.73
N GLN A 30 -23.00 -24.86 23.51
CA GLN A 30 -21.81 -25.59 23.03
C GLN A 30 -22.08 -26.44 21.79
N GLN A 31 -23.27 -27.05 21.70
CA GLN A 31 -23.73 -27.80 20.53
C GLN A 31 -23.73 -26.97 19.22
N ASN A 32 -23.89 -25.64 19.30
CA ASN A 32 -23.80 -24.77 18.13
C ASN A 32 -22.36 -24.68 17.64
N ILE A 33 -21.38 -24.56 18.54
CA ILE A 33 -19.95 -24.58 18.18
C ILE A 33 -19.59 -25.90 17.51
N SER A 34 -20.03 -27.04 18.07
CA SER A 34 -19.81 -28.36 17.47
C SER A 34 -20.41 -28.47 16.07
N LYS A 35 -21.63 -27.94 15.86
CA LYS A 35 -22.27 -27.91 14.53
C LYS A 35 -21.53 -26.98 13.56
N TRP A 36 -21.06 -25.82 14.03
CA TRP A 36 -20.30 -24.89 13.18
C TRP A 36 -18.98 -25.50 12.74
N LYS A 37 -18.27 -26.19 13.64
CA LYS A 37 -17.04 -26.92 13.33
C LYS A 37 -17.30 -28.03 12.31
N SER A 38 -18.22 -28.95 12.60
CA SER A 38 -18.44 -30.13 11.75
C SER A 38 -18.98 -29.81 10.36
N ARG A 39 -19.80 -28.74 10.24
CA ARG A 39 -20.38 -28.30 8.97
C ARG A 39 -19.59 -27.19 8.30
N ASN A 40 -18.41 -26.84 8.83
CA ASN A 40 -17.60 -25.71 8.38
C ASN A 40 -18.44 -24.41 8.20
N SER A 41 -19.34 -24.12 9.15
CA SER A 41 -20.30 -23.01 9.06
C SER A 41 -19.68 -21.65 9.37
N VAL A 42 -18.69 -21.25 8.56
CA VAL A 42 -17.96 -19.97 8.68
C VAL A 42 -18.90 -18.77 8.76
N SER A 43 -19.97 -18.77 7.97
CA SER A 43 -20.94 -17.66 7.95
C SER A 43 -21.63 -17.44 9.29
N ALA A 44 -21.97 -18.52 10.01
CA ALA A 44 -22.58 -18.42 11.33
C ALA A 44 -21.60 -17.82 12.35
N ILE A 45 -20.33 -18.21 12.28
CA ILE A 45 -19.27 -17.65 13.13
C ILE A 45 -19.07 -16.16 12.82
N LYS A 46 -19.03 -15.78 11.54
CA LYS A 46 -18.93 -14.37 11.10
C LYS A 46 -20.07 -13.51 11.65
N ILE A 47 -21.31 -13.99 11.55
CA ILE A 47 -22.48 -13.29 12.12
C ILE A 47 -22.27 -13.10 13.62
N LYS A 48 -21.83 -14.15 14.32
CA LYS A 48 -21.61 -14.06 15.77
C LYS A 48 -20.51 -13.06 16.13
N CYS A 49 -19.40 -13.02 15.39
CA CYS A 49 -18.35 -12.02 15.60
C CYS A 49 -18.84 -10.59 15.33
N ARG A 50 -19.79 -10.38 14.41
CA ARG A 50 -20.40 -9.05 14.18
C ARG A 50 -21.29 -8.63 15.34
N GLU A 51 -22.12 -9.54 15.85
CA GLU A 51 -22.96 -9.28 17.03
C GLU A 51 -22.13 -8.86 18.25
N LEU A 52 -20.93 -9.43 18.39
CA LEU A 52 -20.01 -9.14 19.49
C LEU A 52 -19.08 -7.94 19.22
N GLY A 53 -19.11 -7.36 18.02
CA GLY A 53 -18.22 -6.25 17.65
C GLY A 53 -16.75 -6.62 17.42
N ILE A 54 -16.42 -7.90 17.32
CA ILE A 54 -15.03 -8.41 17.23
C ILE A 54 -14.66 -8.91 15.82
N TYR A 55 -15.50 -8.65 14.83
CA TYR A 55 -15.30 -9.17 13.47
C TYR A 55 -13.91 -8.84 12.92
N ASN A 56 -13.44 -7.60 13.10
CA ASN A 56 -12.14 -7.18 12.58
C ASN A 56 -10.96 -7.78 13.35
N GLU A 57 -11.11 -8.10 14.64
CA GLU A 57 -10.05 -8.76 15.42
C GLU A 57 -9.84 -10.22 14.97
N ILE A 58 -10.92 -10.89 14.54
CA ILE A 58 -10.87 -12.29 14.13
C ILE A 58 -10.58 -12.44 12.63
N PHE A 59 -11.09 -11.51 11.81
CA PHE A 59 -11.05 -11.58 10.34
C PHE A 59 -10.30 -10.43 9.66
N GLY A 60 -9.83 -9.42 10.38
CA GLY A 60 -9.23 -8.20 9.81
C GLY A 60 -7.94 -8.44 9.03
N ASP A 61 -7.13 -9.43 9.43
CA ASP A 61 -5.92 -9.81 8.69
C ASP A 61 -6.18 -10.36 7.29
N LEU A 62 -7.42 -10.78 6.97
CA LEU A 62 -7.77 -11.20 5.62
C LEU A 62 -7.90 -10.04 4.63
N ASN A 63 -8.03 -8.80 5.12
CA ASN A 63 -8.07 -7.62 4.27
C ASN A 63 -6.67 -7.13 3.87
N SER A 64 -5.60 -7.51 4.57
CA SER A 64 -4.23 -7.16 4.17
C SER A 64 -3.85 -7.78 2.81
N ASN A 65 -4.43 -8.94 2.45
CA ASN A 65 -4.27 -9.54 1.14
C ASN A 65 -5.39 -9.17 0.13
N THR A 66 -6.46 -8.52 0.58
CA THR A 66 -7.55 -8.05 -0.30
C THR A 66 -7.32 -6.61 -0.78
N ILE A 67 -6.48 -5.83 -0.09
CA ILE A 67 -5.93 -4.57 -0.62
C ILE A 67 -5.07 -4.82 -1.88
N ILE A 68 -4.58 -6.06 -2.09
CA ILE A 68 -3.79 -6.43 -3.28
C ILE A 68 -4.67 -6.73 -4.51
N ASN A 69 -5.97 -7.03 -4.36
CA ASN A 69 -6.83 -7.42 -5.49
C ASN A 69 -8.01 -6.47 -5.79
N ILE A 70 -8.29 -5.47 -4.96
CA ILE A 70 -9.17 -4.35 -5.36
C ILE A 70 -8.37 -3.30 -6.14
N THR A 71 -7.05 -3.26 -5.96
CA THR A 71 -6.16 -2.43 -6.78
C THR A 71 -6.17 -2.87 -8.24
N SER A 72 -6.27 -4.15 -8.61
CA SER A 72 -6.15 -4.53 -10.03
C SER A 72 -7.28 -4.00 -10.93
N GLU A 73 -8.54 -4.02 -10.49
CA GLU A 73 -9.68 -3.55 -11.29
C GLU A 73 -9.90 -2.03 -11.17
N VAL A 74 -9.64 -1.45 -9.99
CA VAL A 74 -9.68 0.02 -9.81
C VAL A 74 -8.48 0.69 -10.51
N ASN A 75 -7.30 0.05 -10.54
CA ASN A 75 -6.14 0.57 -11.26
C ASN A 75 -6.30 0.47 -12.77
N GLN A 76 -7.16 -0.39 -13.30
CA GLN A 76 -7.39 -0.45 -14.75
C GLN A 76 -8.30 0.70 -15.22
N ALA A 77 -9.22 1.17 -14.37
CA ALA A 77 -10.01 2.38 -14.63
C ALA A 77 -9.25 3.69 -14.26
N ALA A 78 -8.30 3.64 -13.32
CA ALA A 78 -7.46 4.78 -12.95
C ALA A 78 -6.19 4.94 -13.84
N LYS A 79 -5.76 3.89 -14.56
CA LYS A 79 -4.56 3.90 -15.40
C LYS A 79 -4.59 4.89 -16.57
N GLU A 80 -5.77 5.34 -16.97
CA GLU A 80 -5.89 6.32 -18.05
C GLU A 80 -5.66 7.76 -17.57
N ILE A 81 -5.40 7.98 -16.28
CA ILE A 81 -5.21 9.32 -15.71
C ILE A 81 -3.96 9.34 -14.81
N ASN A 82 -2.78 9.51 -15.41
CA ASN A 82 -1.53 9.94 -14.75
C ASN A 82 -0.84 8.96 -13.78
N GLU A 83 -0.50 7.73 -14.18
CA GLU A 83 0.45 6.93 -13.40
C GLU A 83 1.89 7.33 -13.78
N VAL A 84 2.57 8.04 -12.88
CA VAL A 84 4.03 8.19 -12.94
C VAL A 84 4.62 6.81 -12.60
N ASP A 85 5.26 6.18 -13.57
CA ASP A 85 5.97 4.90 -13.39
C ASP A 85 7.23 5.14 -12.53
N ILE A 86 7.12 4.93 -11.22
CA ILE A 86 8.22 5.04 -10.26
C ILE A 86 8.65 3.62 -9.87
N ASP A 87 9.93 3.29 -10.03
CA ASP A 87 10.44 1.99 -9.62
C ASP A 87 10.32 1.78 -8.09
N GLU A 88 10.17 0.53 -7.68
CA GLU A 88 9.90 0.16 -6.29
C GLU A 88 10.99 0.63 -5.31
N THR A 89 12.25 0.64 -5.76
CA THR A 89 13.39 1.05 -4.93
C THR A 89 13.34 2.55 -4.69
N THR A 90 13.10 3.34 -5.74
CA THR A 90 12.93 4.79 -5.64
C THR A 90 11.74 5.16 -4.77
N LEU A 91 10.61 4.45 -4.90
CA LEU A 91 9.44 4.65 -4.04
C LEU A 91 9.75 4.35 -2.57
N LEU A 92 10.51 3.29 -2.28
CA LEU A 92 10.92 2.95 -0.92
C LEU A 92 11.79 4.05 -0.30
N LEU A 93 12.77 4.57 -1.06
CA LEU A 93 13.63 5.66 -0.61
C LEU A 93 12.84 6.93 -0.29
N PHE A 94 11.85 7.30 -1.12
CA PHE A 94 10.97 8.43 -0.83
C PHE A 94 10.17 8.23 0.46
N LYS A 95 9.64 7.02 0.70
CA LYS A 95 8.91 6.71 1.93
C LYS A 95 9.82 6.86 3.15
N GLU A 96 11.04 6.35 3.10
CA GLU A 96 12.00 6.48 4.20
C GLU A 96 12.38 7.93 4.47
N ALA A 97 12.70 8.70 3.43
CA ALA A 97 13.04 10.12 3.55
C ALA A 97 11.87 10.93 4.15
N TYR A 98 10.64 10.64 3.72
CA TYR A 98 9.43 11.25 4.27
C TYR A 98 9.24 10.93 5.75
N GLN A 99 9.41 9.67 6.17
CA GLN A 99 9.28 9.30 7.59
C GLN A 99 10.35 9.97 8.45
N LYS A 100 11.61 10.05 7.97
CA LYS A 100 12.68 10.78 8.66
C LYS A 100 12.33 12.26 8.83
N ALA A 101 11.83 12.90 7.77
CA ALA A 101 11.40 14.30 7.81
C ALA A 101 10.22 14.52 8.75
N LYS A 102 9.24 13.60 8.79
CA LYS A 102 8.12 13.65 9.72
C LYS A 102 8.56 13.55 11.18
N ASN A 103 9.45 12.59 11.48
CA ASN A 103 9.97 12.37 12.83
C ASN A 103 10.83 13.52 13.35
N SER A 104 11.38 14.34 12.45
CA SER A 104 12.17 15.54 12.75
C SER A 104 11.40 16.86 12.59
N ASP A 105 10.08 16.80 12.35
CA ASP A 105 9.23 17.95 12.03
C ASP A 105 9.77 18.86 10.88
N ASN A 106 10.50 18.26 9.94
CA ASN A 106 11.18 18.94 8.85
C ASN A 106 10.62 18.57 7.46
N ILE A 107 9.29 18.40 7.36
CA ILE A 107 8.62 18.10 6.07
C ILE A 107 8.85 19.21 5.04
N LYS A 108 8.95 20.47 5.49
CA LYS A 108 9.24 21.61 4.60
C LYS A 108 10.62 21.49 3.96
N GLY A 109 11.65 21.11 4.72
CA GLY A 109 12.99 20.90 4.19
C GLY A 109 13.02 19.79 3.14
N LEU A 110 12.34 18.67 3.38
CA LEU A 110 12.20 17.61 2.37
C LEU A 110 11.55 18.13 1.08
N ARG A 111 10.47 18.92 1.18
CA ARG A 111 9.79 19.48 0.00
C ARG A 111 10.70 20.38 -0.82
N VAL A 112 11.50 21.22 -0.17
CA VAL A 112 12.48 22.09 -0.85
C VAL A 112 13.47 21.24 -1.65
N TYR A 113 14.08 20.21 -1.04
CA TYR A 113 15.01 19.33 -1.76
C TYR A 113 14.38 18.64 -2.98
N LEU A 114 13.12 18.25 -2.89
CA LEU A 114 12.39 17.65 -4.02
C LEU A 114 12.06 18.67 -5.12
N MET A 115 11.74 19.91 -4.74
CA MET A 115 11.45 21.00 -5.69
C MET A 115 12.71 21.47 -6.41
N ASP A 116 13.88 21.41 -5.76
CA ASP A 116 15.16 21.78 -6.33
C ASP A 116 15.72 20.71 -7.30
N PHE A 117 15.03 19.59 -7.48
CA PHE A 117 15.39 18.59 -8.47
C PHE A 117 15.18 19.13 -9.88
N GLN A 118 16.27 19.47 -10.56
CA GLN A 118 16.25 19.93 -11.95
C GLN A 118 16.44 18.75 -12.91
N GLU A 119 15.62 18.72 -13.96
CA GLU A 119 15.82 17.79 -15.07
C GLU A 119 17.19 18.01 -15.69
N PHE A 120 17.92 16.91 -15.96
CA PHE A 120 19.17 16.98 -16.68
C PHE A 120 18.89 17.41 -18.13
N GLN A 121 19.08 18.70 -18.42
CA GLN A 121 19.02 19.20 -19.78
C GLN A 121 20.25 18.70 -20.53
N LYS A 122 20.04 17.85 -21.54
CA LYS A 122 21.10 17.44 -22.46
C LYS A 122 21.60 18.71 -23.16
N VAL A 123 22.83 19.12 -22.88
CA VAL A 123 23.47 20.19 -23.64
C VAL A 123 23.48 19.76 -25.11
N GLU A 124 22.78 20.53 -25.96
CA GLU A 124 22.84 20.31 -27.41
C GLU A 124 24.30 20.32 -27.83
N LYS A 125 24.75 19.19 -28.39
CA LYS A 125 26.09 19.12 -28.97
C LYS A 125 26.02 19.90 -30.27
N ILE A 126 26.52 21.12 -30.27
CA ILE A 126 26.75 21.88 -31.50
C ILE A 126 27.64 21.02 -32.41
N THR A 127 27.22 20.85 -33.66
CA THR A 127 28.01 20.16 -34.68
C THR A 127 29.20 21.02 -35.10
N ILE A 128 30.27 20.39 -35.58
CA ILE A 128 31.44 21.13 -36.09
C ILE A 128 31.07 22.09 -37.23
N ASN A 129 30.04 21.75 -38.02
CA ASN A 129 29.59 22.60 -39.11
C ASN A 129 28.86 23.84 -38.59
N GLU A 130 27.99 23.70 -37.59
CA GLU A 130 27.34 24.85 -36.94
C GLU A 130 28.36 25.79 -36.26
N LEU A 131 29.43 25.25 -35.68
CA LEU A 131 30.54 26.08 -35.17
C LEU A 131 31.26 26.85 -36.27
N LYS A 132 31.49 26.22 -37.43
CA LYS A 132 32.13 26.87 -38.58
C LYS A 132 31.26 27.99 -39.13
N ASP A 133 29.97 27.73 -39.33
CA ASP A 133 29.04 28.71 -39.85
C ASP A 133 28.93 29.93 -38.91
N LEU A 134 28.92 29.70 -37.59
CA LEU A 134 28.94 30.78 -36.60
C LEU A 134 30.22 31.61 -36.68
N PHE A 135 31.37 30.95 -36.88
CA PHE A 135 32.66 31.62 -37.01
C PHE A 135 32.74 32.47 -38.28
N GLU A 136 32.28 31.95 -39.42
CA GLU A 136 32.24 32.69 -40.69
C GLU A 136 31.29 33.90 -40.63
N ASN A 137 30.16 33.77 -39.94
CA ASN A 137 29.24 34.89 -39.70
C ASN A 137 29.90 35.99 -38.85
N MET A 138 30.65 35.65 -37.80
CA MET A 138 31.41 36.64 -37.03
C MET A 138 32.52 37.32 -37.85
N LEU A 139 33.18 36.59 -38.74
CA LEU A 139 34.20 37.14 -39.63
C LEU A 139 33.64 38.07 -40.71
N THR A 140 32.38 37.89 -41.10
CA THR A 140 31.70 38.73 -42.09
C THR A 140 31.07 39.96 -41.45
N GLU A 141 30.51 39.84 -40.24
CA GLU A 141 29.99 40.98 -39.47
C GLU A 141 31.08 41.93 -38.98
N SER A 142 32.28 41.44 -38.66
CA SER A 142 33.42 42.28 -38.27
C SER A 142 34.09 43.05 -39.43
N LYS A 143 33.66 42.81 -40.68
CA LYS A 143 34.16 43.50 -41.89
C LYS A 143 33.23 44.63 -42.38
N LYS A 144 32.13 44.91 -41.67
CA LYS A 144 31.28 46.09 -41.85
C LYS A 144 31.70 47.21 -40.92
#